data_AF-A0A4Z0E850-F1
#
_entry.id   AF-A0A4Z0E850-F1
#
_cell.length_a   1.000
_cell.length_b   1.000
_cell.length_c   1.000
_cell.angle_alpha   90.00
_cell.angle_beta   90.00
_cell.angle_gamma   90.00
#
_symmetry.space_group_name_H-M   'P 1'
#
loop_
_entity.id
_entity.type
_entity.pdbx_description
1 polymer ?
#
loop_
_entity_poly.entity_id
_entity_poly.type
_entity_poly.pdbx_seq_one_letter_code
_entity_poly.pdbx_strand_id
1 'polypeptide(L)'
;MYRRSTILAVAVSLVPVLPAAAVAMPMGGSYTGRVESEAPQVLGPDAVKIQQTASGINTGPGTPLDGARVQWVQTVTLKNGQGPVEGTITFTTPAGSTSSLYRGTVATDAQGRVTATGTYRDSAATGEFAGVKGKGTFSLAYTSKTEFAGQWQGEVTLPGQRSSKR
;
A
#
# COMPACT_ATOMS: atom_id res chain seq x y z
N MET A 1 11.46 78.96 -0.82
CA MET A 1 11.48 77.87 0.19
C MET A 1 11.09 76.56 -0.49
N TYR A 2 12.04 75.65 -0.68
CA TYR A 2 11.83 74.36 -1.36
C TYR A 2 11.22 73.33 -0.38
N ARG A 3 10.07 72.73 -0.73
CA ARG A 3 9.55 71.53 -0.05
C ARG A 3 9.77 70.32 -0.97
N ARG A 4 10.65 69.40 -0.56
CA ARG A 4 10.84 68.09 -1.19
C ARG A 4 9.90 67.10 -0.51
N SER A 5 8.92 66.59 -1.25
CA SER A 5 8.07 65.48 -0.81
C SER A 5 8.69 64.18 -1.32
N THR A 6 9.16 63.34 -0.40
CA THR A 6 9.71 62.02 -0.69
C THR A 6 8.57 61.01 -0.72
N ILE A 7 8.27 60.45 -1.90
CA ILE A 7 7.33 59.33 -2.05
C ILE A 7 8.13 58.04 -1.80
N LEU A 8 7.83 57.34 -0.69
CA LEU A 8 8.33 55.99 -0.45
C LEU A 8 7.44 55.01 -1.23
N ALA A 9 7.98 54.44 -2.31
CA ALA A 9 7.34 53.33 -3.01
C ALA A 9 7.63 52.03 -2.25
N VAL A 10 6.62 51.47 -1.58
CA VAL A 10 6.70 50.12 -0.99
C VAL A 10 6.47 49.12 -2.11
N ALA A 11 7.55 48.51 -2.61
CA ALA A 11 7.49 47.39 -3.53
C ALA A 11 7.06 46.12 -2.77
N VAL A 12 5.81 45.71 -2.94
CA VAL A 12 5.32 44.41 -2.45
C VAL A 12 5.82 43.33 -3.43
N SER A 13 6.93 42.67 -3.07
CA SER A 13 7.44 41.52 -3.81
C SER A 13 6.55 40.30 -3.54
N LEU A 14 5.69 39.95 -4.50
CA LEU A 14 5.00 38.66 -4.57
C LEU A 14 6.03 37.55 -4.79
N VAL A 15 6.44 36.88 -3.72
CA VAL A 15 7.24 35.64 -3.82
C VAL A 15 6.26 34.49 -4.06
N PRO A 16 6.30 33.80 -5.22
CA PRO A 16 5.51 32.59 -5.40
C PRO A 16 6.03 31.51 -4.44
N VAL A 17 5.22 31.14 -3.46
CA VAL A 17 5.49 29.98 -2.60
C VAL A 17 5.28 28.75 -3.47
N LEU A 18 6.37 28.17 -3.98
CA LEU A 18 6.33 26.87 -4.63
C LEU A 18 5.86 25.83 -3.60
N PRO A 19 4.87 24.98 -3.93
CA PRO A 19 4.51 23.87 -3.05
C PRO A 19 5.71 22.95 -2.89
N ALA A 20 6.08 22.64 -1.65
CA ALA A 20 7.12 21.67 -1.35
C ALA A 20 6.78 20.36 -2.06
N ALA A 21 7.71 19.87 -2.89
CA ALA A 21 7.55 18.57 -3.52
C ALA A 21 7.44 17.52 -2.41
N ALA A 22 6.35 16.76 -2.42
CA ALA A 22 6.18 15.66 -1.48
C ALA A 22 7.32 14.64 -1.70
N VAL A 23 8.09 14.38 -0.65
CA VAL A 23 9.24 13.46 -0.69
C VAL A 23 8.73 12.04 -0.46
N ALA A 24 9.21 11.08 -1.24
CA ALA A 24 8.98 9.66 -0.95
C ALA A 24 9.76 9.27 0.30
N MET A 25 9.10 8.59 1.23
CA MET A 25 9.70 8.14 2.49
C MET A 25 9.58 6.62 2.60
N PRO A 26 10.59 5.95 3.20
CA PRO A 26 10.51 4.53 3.48
C PRO A 26 9.41 4.29 4.52
N MET A 27 8.48 3.40 4.19
CA MET A 27 7.43 2.91 5.08
C MET A 27 7.34 1.39 5.01
N GLY A 28 6.87 0.78 6.09
CA GLY A 28 6.66 -0.65 6.16
C GLY A 28 5.79 -1.05 7.33
N GLY A 29 5.39 -2.32 7.33
CA GLY A 29 4.57 -2.90 8.37
C GLY A 29 4.47 -4.41 8.23
N SER A 30 3.88 -5.02 9.25
CA SER A 30 3.50 -6.43 9.25
C SER A 30 1.99 -6.56 9.20
N TYR A 31 1.47 -7.66 8.67
CA TYR A 31 0.05 -7.98 8.76
C TYR A 31 -0.15 -9.45 9.14
N THR A 32 -1.26 -9.70 9.81
CA THR A 32 -1.85 -11.03 9.94
C THR A 32 -3.10 -11.08 9.10
N GLY A 33 -3.39 -12.24 8.53
CA GLY A 33 -4.58 -12.43 7.72
C GLY A 33 -5.14 -13.84 7.80
N ARG A 34 -6.42 -13.93 7.44
CA ARG A 34 -7.19 -15.15 7.38
C ARG A 34 -7.90 -15.25 6.03
N VAL A 35 -7.84 -16.42 5.42
CA VAL A 35 -8.62 -16.75 4.23
C VAL A 35 -10.10 -16.84 4.60
N GLU A 36 -10.93 -16.08 3.89
CA GLU A 36 -12.38 -16.06 4.08
C GLU A 36 -13.10 -16.96 3.07
N SER A 37 -12.64 -16.94 1.82
CA SER A 37 -13.20 -17.79 0.77
C SER A 37 -12.17 -18.14 -0.29
N GLU A 38 -12.33 -19.33 -0.86
CA GLU A 38 -11.53 -19.84 -1.97
C GLU A 38 -12.45 -20.53 -2.98
N ALA A 39 -12.21 -20.28 -4.26
CA ALA A 39 -12.86 -20.94 -5.38
C ALA A 39 -11.79 -21.55 -6.29
N PRO A 40 -11.42 -22.83 -6.06
CA PRO A 40 -10.45 -23.53 -6.90
C PRO A 40 -11.08 -24.01 -8.21
N GLN A 41 -10.32 -23.87 -9.29
CA GLN A 41 -10.60 -24.37 -10.63
C GLN A 41 -9.44 -25.27 -11.06
N VAL A 42 -9.70 -26.57 -11.23
CA VAL A 42 -8.71 -27.53 -11.72
C VAL A 42 -8.45 -27.27 -13.20
N LEU A 43 -7.17 -27.07 -13.56
CA LEU A 43 -6.72 -26.85 -14.93
C LEU A 43 -6.03 -28.08 -15.53
N GLY A 44 -5.62 -29.02 -14.70
CA GLY A 44 -4.94 -30.25 -15.08
C GLY A 44 -4.52 -31.06 -13.84
N PRO A 45 -3.84 -32.20 -14.02
CA PRO A 45 -3.47 -33.09 -12.91
C PRO A 45 -2.64 -32.38 -11.83
N ASP A 46 -1.75 -31.48 -12.23
CA ASP A 46 -0.88 -30.73 -11.32
C ASP A 46 -1.10 -29.21 -11.38
N ALA A 47 -2.23 -28.76 -11.95
CA ALA A 47 -2.48 -27.35 -12.22
C ALA A 47 -3.83 -26.90 -11.66
N VAL A 48 -3.83 -25.82 -10.89
CA VAL A 48 -5.03 -25.23 -10.29
C VAL A 48 -4.97 -23.71 -10.35
N LYS A 49 -6.11 -23.08 -10.63
CA LYS A 49 -6.33 -21.65 -10.47
C LYS A 49 -7.26 -21.42 -9.29
N ILE A 50 -6.91 -20.52 -8.38
CA ILE A 50 -7.67 -20.26 -7.15
C ILE A 50 -8.01 -18.78 -7.13
N GLN A 51 -9.30 -18.46 -7.04
CA GLN A 51 -9.75 -17.12 -6.64
C GLN A 51 -9.95 -17.11 -5.14
N GLN A 52 -9.36 -16.14 -4.46
CA GLN A 52 -9.33 -16.10 -3.00
C GLN A 52 -9.67 -14.71 -2.47
N THR A 53 -10.42 -14.66 -1.37
CA THR A 53 -10.54 -13.48 -0.53
C THR A 53 -10.00 -13.74 0.86
N ALA A 54 -9.39 -12.73 1.46
CA ALA A 54 -8.87 -12.79 2.82
C ALA A 54 -9.12 -11.47 3.55
N SER A 55 -9.12 -11.52 4.87
CA SER A 55 -9.22 -10.36 5.74
C SER A 55 -8.17 -10.40 6.85
N GLY A 56 -7.84 -9.25 7.45
CA GLY A 56 -6.73 -9.17 8.38
C GLY A 56 -6.52 -7.78 8.98
N ILE A 57 -5.41 -7.63 9.70
CA ILE A 57 -5.01 -6.38 10.36
C ILE A 57 -3.56 -6.08 10.03
N ASN A 58 -3.28 -4.81 9.73
CA ASN A 58 -1.93 -4.28 9.61
C ASN A 58 -1.45 -3.72 10.95
N THR A 59 -0.20 -3.99 11.26
CA THR A 59 0.56 -3.44 12.37
C THR A 59 1.81 -2.79 11.79
N GLY A 60 1.89 -1.47 11.90
CA GLY A 60 3.01 -0.67 11.41
C GLY A 60 3.22 0.49 12.35
N PRO A 61 3.88 0.27 13.51
CA PRO A 61 3.97 1.27 14.56
C PRO A 61 4.52 2.60 14.03
N GLY A 62 3.80 3.70 14.29
CA GLY A 62 4.19 5.03 13.82
C GLY A 62 3.90 5.32 12.35
N THR A 63 3.25 4.40 11.62
CA THR A 63 2.77 4.63 10.26
C THR A 63 1.29 5.04 10.24
N PRO A 64 0.84 5.81 9.24
CA PRO A 64 -0.58 6.14 9.07
C PRO A 64 -1.50 4.93 8.84
N LEU A 65 -0.95 3.74 8.58
CA LEU A 65 -1.68 2.50 8.32
C LEU A 65 -1.70 1.56 9.53
N ASP A 66 -1.21 2.00 10.69
CA ASP A 66 -1.24 1.18 11.90
C ASP A 66 -2.68 0.87 12.33
N GLY A 67 -2.96 -0.38 12.67
CA GLY A 67 -4.30 -0.86 13.01
C GLY A 67 -5.28 -0.90 11.83
N ALA A 68 -4.83 -0.69 10.59
CA ALA A 68 -5.72 -0.73 9.43
C ALA A 68 -6.31 -2.14 9.24
N ARG A 69 -7.61 -2.20 8.93
CA ARG A 69 -8.24 -3.43 8.44
C ARG A 69 -7.75 -3.69 7.03
N VAL A 70 -7.41 -4.94 6.75
CA VAL A 70 -6.86 -5.34 5.46
C VAL A 70 -7.80 -6.31 4.77
N GLN A 71 -8.00 -6.12 3.47
CA GLN A 71 -8.75 -7.04 2.62
C GLN A 71 -7.93 -7.37 1.38
N TRP A 72 -7.92 -8.65 1.02
CA TRP A 72 -7.31 -9.15 -0.21
C TRP A 72 -8.36 -9.74 -1.13
N VAL A 73 -8.22 -9.48 -2.42
CA VAL A 73 -8.93 -10.17 -3.49
C VAL A 73 -7.89 -10.55 -4.54
N GLN A 74 -7.71 -11.85 -4.76
CA GLN A 74 -6.58 -12.33 -5.55
C GLN A 74 -6.90 -13.56 -6.40
N THR A 75 -6.04 -13.76 -7.40
CA THR A 75 -5.97 -14.98 -8.20
C THR A 75 -4.58 -15.58 -8.05
N VAL A 76 -4.53 -16.88 -7.75
CA VAL A 76 -3.31 -17.69 -7.71
C VAL A 76 -3.41 -18.72 -8.81
N THR A 77 -2.35 -18.92 -9.59
CA THR A 77 -2.27 -20.04 -10.53
C THR A 77 -1.07 -20.89 -10.14
N LEU A 78 -1.32 -22.14 -9.77
CA LEU A 78 -0.29 -23.06 -9.31
C LEU A 78 -0.11 -24.18 -10.33
N LYS A 79 1.16 -24.52 -10.58
CA LYS A 79 1.59 -25.74 -11.24
C LYS A 79 2.60 -26.43 -10.34
N ASN A 80 2.38 -27.69 -9.99
CA ASN A 80 3.20 -28.42 -9.01
C ASN A 80 3.33 -27.66 -7.68
N GLY A 81 2.24 -27.04 -7.22
CA GLY A 81 2.20 -26.28 -5.95
C GLY A 81 2.86 -24.90 -5.97
N GLN A 82 3.36 -24.43 -7.13
CA GLN A 82 4.06 -23.15 -7.24
C GLN A 82 3.54 -22.33 -8.42
N GLY A 83 3.59 -21.00 -8.35
CA GLY A 83 3.25 -20.17 -9.49
C GLY A 83 2.84 -18.74 -9.15
N PRO A 84 2.36 -17.98 -10.14
CA PRO A 84 2.07 -16.56 -9.96
C PRO A 84 0.86 -16.33 -9.05
N VAL A 85 0.94 -15.22 -8.32
CA VAL A 85 -0.19 -14.60 -7.61
C VAL A 85 -0.32 -13.14 -8.01
N GLU A 86 -1.54 -12.69 -8.20
CA GLU A 86 -1.85 -11.29 -8.45
C GLU A 86 -3.18 -10.90 -7.80
N GLY A 87 -3.31 -9.65 -7.39
CA GLY A 87 -4.52 -9.21 -6.72
C GLY A 87 -4.51 -7.75 -6.33
N THR A 88 -5.53 -7.39 -5.57
CA THR A 88 -5.64 -6.09 -4.90
C THR A 88 -5.64 -6.31 -3.40
N ILE A 89 -4.85 -5.50 -2.69
CA ILE A 89 -4.88 -5.38 -1.24
C ILE A 89 -5.41 -3.99 -0.88
N THR A 90 -6.32 -3.91 0.08
CA THR A 90 -6.90 -2.65 0.55
C THR A 90 -6.72 -2.53 2.05
N PHE A 91 -6.13 -1.42 2.48
CA PHE A 91 -6.00 -1.02 3.88
C PHE A 91 -7.05 0.05 4.18
N THR A 92 -7.81 -0.13 5.25
CA THR A 92 -8.87 0.78 5.66
C THR A 92 -8.67 1.21 7.11
N THR A 93 -8.63 2.52 7.32
CA THR A 93 -8.63 3.18 8.63
C THR A 93 -9.85 4.11 8.74
N PRO A 94 -10.17 4.67 9.91
CA PRO A 94 -11.20 5.71 10.02
C PRO A 94 -10.90 6.96 9.18
N ALA A 95 -9.63 7.24 8.87
CA ALA A 95 -9.19 8.41 8.13
C ALA A 95 -9.28 8.24 6.59
N GLY A 96 -9.44 7.01 6.11
CA GLY A 96 -9.55 6.70 4.68
C GLY A 96 -9.04 5.31 4.33
N SER A 97 -8.79 5.08 3.04
CA SER A 97 -8.25 3.82 2.55
C SER A 97 -7.12 3.99 1.55
N THR A 98 -6.29 2.97 1.43
CA THR A 98 -5.34 2.80 0.32
C THR A 98 -5.56 1.43 -0.30
N SER A 99 -5.51 1.35 -1.62
CA SER A 99 -5.58 0.11 -2.38
C SER A 99 -4.36 -0.01 -3.28
N SER A 100 -3.77 -1.19 -3.29
CA SER A 100 -2.59 -1.50 -4.10
C SER A 100 -2.84 -2.73 -4.95
N LEU A 101 -2.41 -2.64 -6.21
CA LEU A 101 -2.25 -3.81 -7.05
C LEU A 101 -0.94 -4.50 -6.69
N TYR A 102 -0.95 -5.82 -6.57
CA TYR A 102 0.25 -6.59 -6.31
C TYR A 102 0.39 -7.79 -7.24
N ARG A 103 1.65 -8.19 -7.45
CA ARG A 103 2.06 -9.35 -8.25
C ARG A 103 3.22 -10.03 -7.55
N GLY A 104 3.21 -11.35 -7.54
CA GLY A 104 4.21 -12.15 -6.85
C GLY A 104 4.23 -13.61 -7.29
N THR A 105 4.97 -14.40 -6.53
CA THR A 105 5.08 -15.85 -6.71
C THR A 105 4.74 -16.54 -5.41
N VAL A 106 3.89 -17.56 -5.49
CA VAL A 106 3.60 -18.52 -4.43
C VAL A 106 4.51 -19.73 -4.60
N ALA A 107 5.12 -20.18 -3.51
CA ALA A 107 5.94 -21.38 -3.48
C ALA A 107 5.87 -22.07 -2.11
N THR A 108 6.29 -23.33 -2.05
CA THR A 108 6.51 -24.04 -0.80
C THR A 108 7.97 -23.90 -0.38
N ASP A 109 8.22 -23.42 0.85
CA ASP A 109 9.57 -23.31 1.38
C ASP A 109 10.17 -24.66 1.79
N ALA A 110 11.45 -24.68 2.18
CA ALA A 110 12.16 -25.89 2.60
C ALA A 110 11.55 -26.55 3.86
N GLN A 111 10.73 -25.81 4.61
CA GLN A 111 10.02 -26.27 5.80
C GLN A 111 8.59 -26.75 5.47
N GLY A 112 8.21 -26.77 4.19
CA GLY A 112 6.88 -27.22 3.75
C GLY A 112 5.79 -26.17 3.88
N ARG A 113 6.10 -24.91 4.19
CA ARG A 113 5.11 -23.83 4.33
C ARG A 113 4.83 -23.17 2.99
N VAL A 114 3.57 -22.82 2.77
CA VAL A 114 3.18 -21.98 1.62
C VAL A 114 3.64 -20.55 1.90
N THR A 115 4.39 -19.98 0.97
CA THR A 115 4.92 -18.62 1.04
C THR A 115 4.54 -17.85 -0.20
N ALA A 116 4.45 -16.53 -0.09
CA ALA A 116 4.34 -15.65 -1.25
C ALA A 116 5.26 -14.45 -1.10
N THR A 117 5.92 -14.07 -2.18
CA THR A 117 6.74 -12.85 -2.25
C THR A 117 6.41 -12.09 -3.52
N GLY A 118 6.54 -10.76 -3.49
CA GLY A 118 6.24 -9.98 -4.67
C GLY A 118 6.40 -8.49 -4.48
N THR A 119 5.78 -7.76 -5.40
CA THR A 119 5.78 -6.30 -5.44
C THR A 119 4.36 -5.77 -5.41
N TYR A 120 4.19 -4.56 -4.89
CA TYR A 120 2.93 -3.84 -4.93
C TYR A 120 3.12 -2.41 -5.43
N ARG A 121 2.03 -1.81 -5.90
CA ARG A 121 1.94 -0.41 -6.26
C ARG A 121 0.55 0.11 -5.93
N ASP A 122 0.51 1.27 -5.29
CA ASP A 122 -0.74 1.94 -4.96
C ASP A 122 -1.50 2.31 -6.24
N SER A 123 -2.79 1.99 -6.26
CA SER A 123 -3.68 2.20 -7.40
C SER A 123 -4.82 3.17 -7.08
N ALA A 124 -5.24 3.24 -5.82
CA ALA A 124 -6.27 4.16 -5.37
C ALA A 124 -6.07 4.52 -3.89
N ALA A 125 -6.51 5.71 -3.50
CA ALA A 125 -6.51 6.14 -2.11
C ALA A 125 -7.61 7.17 -1.86
N THR A 126 -8.16 7.19 -0.65
CA THR A 126 -9.29 8.03 -0.25
C THR A 126 -9.03 8.72 1.09
N GLY A 127 -9.86 9.70 1.45
CA GLY A 127 -9.75 10.42 2.71
C GLY A 127 -8.41 11.14 2.86
N GLU A 128 -7.76 11.01 4.02
CA GLU A 128 -6.45 11.60 4.29
C GLU A 128 -5.32 11.02 3.42
N PHE A 129 -5.55 9.86 2.80
CA PHE A 129 -4.61 9.23 1.87
C PHE A 129 -4.82 9.66 0.41
N ALA A 130 -5.80 10.52 0.12
CA ALA A 130 -6.06 10.94 -1.26
C ALA A 130 -4.80 11.58 -1.90
N GLY A 131 -4.30 10.95 -2.97
CA GLY A 131 -3.08 11.38 -3.66
C GLY A 131 -1.79 10.71 -3.18
N VAL A 132 -1.86 9.77 -2.22
CA VAL A 132 -0.73 8.89 -1.88
C VAL A 132 -0.26 8.14 -3.12
N LYS A 133 1.06 8.02 -3.25
CA LYS A 133 1.70 7.14 -4.23
C LYS A 133 2.74 6.27 -3.53
N GLY A 134 2.56 4.97 -3.61
CA GLY A 134 3.44 3.99 -3.01
C GLY A 134 3.81 2.88 -3.97
N LYS A 135 4.98 2.29 -3.75
CA LYS A 135 5.40 1.03 -4.36
C LYS A 135 6.37 0.33 -3.43
N GLY A 136 6.41 -0.99 -3.48
CA GLY A 136 7.30 -1.74 -2.60
C GLY A 136 7.26 -3.23 -2.84
N THR A 137 7.73 -3.96 -1.84
CA THR A 137 7.80 -5.42 -1.82
C THR A 137 7.02 -5.97 -0.64
N PHE A 138 6.56 -7.21 -0.77
CA PHE A 138 5.94 -7.94 0.33
C PHE A 138 6.47 -9.37 0.40
N SER A 139 6.35 -9.96 1.58
CA SER A 139 6.56 -11.40 1.82
C SER A 139 5.58 -11.89 2.86
N LEU A 140 4.99 -13.06 2.65
CA LEU A 140 4.12 -13.73 3.61
C LEU A 140 4.39 -15.23 3.68
N ALA A 141 4.00 -15.83 4.79
CA ALA A 141 3.99 -17.27 5.00
C ALA A 141 2.68 -17.68 5.68
N TYR A 142 2.09 -18.77 5.20
CA TYR A 142 0.95 -19.40 5.85
C TYR A 142 1.43 -20.11 7.13
N THR A 143 0.75 -19.81 8.23
CA THR A 143 0.96 -20.42 9.55
C THR A 143 0.00 -21.58 9.79
N SER A 144 -1.12 -21.63 9.05
CA SER A 144 -2.05 -22.75 9.01
C SER A 144 -2.70 -22.84 7.63
N LYS A 145 -3.70 -23.70 7.46
CA LYS A 145 -4.45 -23.80 6.18
C LYS A 145 -5.14 -22.49 5.78
N THR A 146 -5.54 -21.68 6.75
CA THR A 146 -6.31 -20.46 6.51
C THR A 146 -5.67 -19.21 7.08
N GLU A 147 -4.60 -19.33 7.86
CA GLU A 147 -3.95 -18.19 8.51
C GLU A 147 -2.56 -17.96 7.91
N PHE A 148 -2.21 -16.68 7.78
CA PHE A 148 -0.90 -16.26 7.31
C PHE A 148 -0.44 -15.00 8.03
N ALA A 149 0.87 -14.80 8.04
CA ALA A 149 1.50 -13.57 8.47
C ALA A 149 2.47 -13.09 7.39
N GLY A 150 2.61 -11.78 7.28
CA GLY A 150 3.50 -11.19 6.30
C GLY A 150 3.99 -9.81 6.69
N GLN A 151 4.81 -9.27 5.83
CA GLN A 151 5.42 -7.96 5.96
C GLN A 151 5.49 -7.28 4.59
N TRP A 152 5.47 -5.96 4.62
CA TRP A 152 5.65 -5.13 3.45
C TRP A 152 6.59 -3.97 3.79
N GLN A 153 7.28 -3.50 2.77
CA GLN A 153 8.13 -2.31 2.83
C GLN A 153 8.11 -1.63 1.48
N GLY A 154 8.21 -0.31 1.46
CA GLY A 154 8.18 0.44 0.22
C GLY A 154 8.48 1.92 0.39
N GLU A 155 8.55 2.59 -0.75
CA GLU A 155 8.70 4.03 -0.84
C GLU A 155 7.32 4.65 -1.05
N VAL A 156 6.93 5.56 -0.16
CA VAL A 156 5.60 6.17 -0.18
C VAL A 156 5.69 7.68 -0.12
N THR A 157 5.04 8.33 -1.07
CA THR A 157 4.85 9.77 -1.11
C THR A 157 3.46 10.09 -0.58
N LEU A 158 3.40 10.69 0.62
CA LEU A 158 2.15 11.19 1.18
C LEU A 158 1.69 12.46 0.44
N PRO A 159 0.38 12.75 0.38
CA PRO A 159 -0.09 14.00 -0.18
C PRO A 159 0.55 15.16 0.58
N GLY A 160 1.09 16.14 -0.16
CA GLY A 160 1.60 17.35 0.45
C GLY A 160 0.47 18.00 1.26
N GLN A 161 0.71 18.27 2.55
CA GLN A 161 -0.24 19.00 3.38
C GLN A 161 -0.62 20.28 2.65
N ARG A 162 -1.87 20.41 2.22
CA ARG A 162 -2.42 21.71 1.86
C ARG A 162 -2.44 22.48 3.17
N SER A 163 -1.45 23.34 3.37
CA SER A 163 -1.45 24.32 4.45
C SER A 163 -2.70 25.17 4.24
N SER A 164 -3.77 24.83 4.97
CA SER A 164 -4.95 25.66 5.07
C SER A 164 -4.51 26.92 5.81
N LYS A 165 -4.25 28.00 5.08
CA LYS A 165 -4.05 29.32 5.67
C LYS A 165 -5.38 29.70 6.34
N ARG A 166 -5.38 29.66 7.67
CA ARG A 166 -6.40 30.26 8.53
C ARG A 166 -6.28 31.78 8.51
#